data_AF-A0A1Y1QWJ6-F1
#
_entry.id   AF-A0A1Y1QWJ6-F1
#
_cell.length_a   1.000
_cell.length_b   1.000
_cell.length_c   1.000
_cell.angle_alpha   90.00
_cell.angle_beta   90.00
_cell.angle_gamma   90.00
#
_symmetry.space_group_name_H-M   'P 1'
#
loop_
_entity.id
_entity.type
_entity.pdbx_description
1 polymer ?
#
loop_
_entity_poly.entity_id
_entity_poly.type
_entity_poly.pdbx_seq_one_letter_code
_entity_poly.pdbx_strand_id
1 'polypeptide(L)'
;MHMKTTLLASALLITGLGLPVTSTAEELFSRIDIDATVGETSIIVVPFSPMSKVIEADLQRSGRFALMDPARAGGNFSPDALRATGAEYALVGSHSGEMNLQLVNLRTGQVAGAFRIPTHPNERRMAHKAADLVFEKLTGVKGAFDTRIAYVSASGPAKNQTYQLIVSDADGFTPRTIVSSRKPVMSPSWSPDGKQVAYVSYETGRPVVYAQDLASGGKRTISDPNRSSISPSWSPDGRSIAYSVADRGNYNIVVSGANGGGARQITNTRGINAEPQWADGNTIVFTSDRSGQPQLYKTTANGGGESRMSFSGGYNAGASIAGNSVAMVRQSGGTSSITIMDAATKQERTISRGTQDDSPAISPNGMMVLYATDAGGRNSLAVASDNGKAHQSLYSQAGDVRDPAWSPYLD
;
A
#
# COMPACT_ATOMS: atom_id res chain seq x y z
N MET A 1 9.14 -25.20 12.29
CA MET A 1 10.01 -25.85 13.31
C MET A 1 11.18 -24.88 13.50
N HIS A 2 11.40 -24.13 14.56
CA HIS A 2 10.91 -23.94 15.94
C HIS A 2 10.31 -22.51 16.08
N MET A 3 9.52 -22.09 17.08
CA MET A 3 9.82 -22.01 18.52
C MET A 3 8.54 -22.03 19.38
N LYS A 4 8.58 -22.88 20.40
CA LYS A 4 7.71 -22.88 21.60
C LYS A 4 8.57 -22.45 22.79
N THR A 5 7.90 -21.84 23.79
CA THR A 5 8.26 -21.72 25.23
C THR A 5 9.47 -20.82 25.57
N THR A 6 9.39 -19.84 26.48
CA THR A 6 8.96 -19.95 27.90
C THR A 6 8.54 -18.58 28.48
N LEU A 7 7.50 -18.57 29.32
CA LEU A 7 7.01 -17.45 30.14
C LEU A 7 7.80 -17.32 31.45
N LEU A 8 7.93 -16.10 31.98
CA LEU A 8 7.92 -15.84 33.42
C LEU A 8 7.22 -14.51 33.72
N ALA A 9 6.44 -14.53 34.79
CA ALA A 9 5.33 -13.63 35.08
C ALA A 9 5.73 -12.37 35.86
N SER A 10 4.93 -11.32 35.72
CA SER A 10 4.66 -10.35 36.79
C SER A 10 3.21 -9.93 36.67
N ALA A 11 2.42 -10.30 37.68
CA ALA A 11 0.98 -10.08 37.74
C ALA A 11 0.68 -8.63 38.16
N LEU A 12 -0.23 -7.98 37.43
CA LEU A 12 -1.02 -6.88 37.98
C LEU A 12 -2.49 -7.26 37.80
N LEU A 13 -3.17 -7.52 38.92
CA LEU A 13 -4.62 -7.68 38.95
C LEU A 13 -5.25 -6.32 38.63
N ILE A 14 -5.95 -6.23 37.50
CA ILE A 14 -6.98 -5.23 37.29
C ILE A 14 -8.30 -5.98 37.16
N THR A 15 -9.12 -5.92 38.20
CA THR A 15 -10.53 -6.28 38.15
C THR A 15 -11.26 -5.27 37.26
N GLY A 16 -11.29 -5.54 35.95
CA GLY A 16 -12.08 -4.80 34.98
C GLY A 16 -13.41 -5.52 34.74
N LEU A 17 -14.51 -4.89 35.12
CA LEU A 17 -15.86 -5.24 34.68
C LEU A 17 -15.86 -5.40 33.15
N GLY A 18 -16.31 -6.57 32.68
CA GLY A 18 -16.38 -6.88 31.26
C GLY A 18 -17.42 -6.01 30.56
N LEU A 19 -16.97 -4.91 29.96
CA LEU A 19 -17.70 -4.27 28.88
C LEU A 19 -17.43 -5.07 27.59
N PRO A 20 -18.45 -5.30 26.73
CA PRO A 20 -18.21 -5.89 25.42
C PRO A 20 -17.26 -4.96 24.64
N VAL A 21 -16.05 -5.44 24.36
CA VAL A 21 -15.15 -4.75 23.42
C VAL A 21 -15.77 -4.91 22.03
N THR A 22 -16.54 -3.91 21.61
CA THR A 22 -16.86 -3.74 20.20
C THR A 22 -15.55 -3.38 19.50
N SER A 23 -14.98 -4.34 18.78
CA SER A 23 -13.77 -4.15 17.98
C SER A 23 -14.08 -3.24 16.79
N THR A 24 -13.97 -1.93 17.02
CA THR A 24 -13.95 -0.91 15.97
C THR A 24 -12.57 -0.92 15.30
N ALA A 25 -12.50 -0.60 14.01
CA ALA A 25 -11.22 -0.33 13.37
C ALA A 25 -10.58 0.90 14.03
N GLU A 26 -9.28 0.83 14.32
CA GLU A 26 -8.50 1.93 14.89
C GLU A 26 -7.60 2.55 13.82
N GLU A 27 -7.33 3.86 13.95
CA GLU A 27 -6.39 4.55 13.07
C GLU A 27 -5.00 3.97 13.23
N LEU A 28 -4.25 3.91 12.13
CA LEU A 28 -2.84 3.55 12.22
C LEU A 28 -2.06 4.75 12.73
N PHE A 29 -1.35 4.54 13.83
CA PHE A 29 -0.38 5.52 14.29
C PHE A 29 0.79 5.54 13.33
N SER A 30 1.24 6.74 12.99
CA SER A 30 2.35 6.88 12.06
C SER A 30 3.52 7.63 12.68
N ARG A 31 4.73 7.14 12.37
CA ARG A 31 5.98 7.84 12.63
C ARG A 31 6.69 7.99 11.29
N ILE A 32 7.02 9.22 10.93
CA ILE A 32 7.72 9.53 9.68
C ILE A 32 9.18 9.81 10.02
N ASP A 33 10.08 9.03 9.43
CA ASP A 33 11.52 9.25 9.49
C ASP A 33 11.98 9.66 8.08
N ILE A 34 12.44 10.91 7.96
CA ILE A 34 12.94 11.47 6.70
C ILE A 34 14.44 11.65 6.85
N ASP A 35 15.20 11.27 5.83
CA ASP A 35 16.63 11.56 5.83
C ASP A 35 16.87 13.09 5.87
N ALA A 36 17.82 13.55 6.68
CA ALA A 36 17.98 14.95 7.08
C ALA A 36 18.36 15.91 5.92
N THR A 37 18.54 15.36 4.72
CA THR A 37 18.95 16.08 3.49
C THR A 37 17.81 16.23 2.47
N VAL A 38 16.55 15.92 2.81
CA VAL A 38 15.57 15.56 1.78
C VAL A 38 14.61 16.67 1.35
N GLY A 39 14.64 16.86 0.03
CA GLY A 39 13.70 17.60 -0.81
C GLY A 39 14.46 18.44 -1.83
N GLU A 40 14.41 18.09 -3.13
CA GLU A 40 15.06 18.93 -4.15
C GLU A 40 14.38 20.30 -4.26
N THR A 41 13.08 20.32 -3.96
CA THR A 41 12.26 21.52 -4.00
C THR A 41 11.84 21.89 -2.58
N SER A 42 12.19 23.10 -2.15
CA SER A 42 11.74 23.64 -0.87
C SER A 42 10.40 24.36 -1.02
N ILE A 43 9.45 24.07 -0.13
CA ILE A 43 8.11 24.62 -0.20
C ILE A 43 7.61 25.03 1.18
N ILE A 44 6.95 26.18 1.25
CA ILE A 44 6.19 26.64 2.41
C ILE A 44 4.69 26.53 2.10
N VAL A 45 3.92 25.90 2.97
CA VAL A 45 2.44 25.87 2.87
C VAL A 45 1.90 26.92 3.82
N VAL A 46 1.29 27.98 3.28
CA VAL A 46 0.73 29.05 4.11
C VAL A 46 -0.53 28.52 4.82
N PRO A 47 -0.62 28.63 6.16
CA PRO A 47 -1.80 28.19 6.89
C PRO A 47 -3.05 28.97 6.49
N PHE A 48 -4.08 28.27 6.03
CA PHE A 48 -5.40 28.85 5.72
C PHE A 48 -6.56 28.07 6.35
N SER A 49 -6.35 26.80 6.69
CA SER A 49 -7.28 25.94 7.45
C SER A 49 -6.52 24.72 8.00
N PRO A 50 -7.17 23.86 8.81
CA PRO A 50 -6.55 22.59 9.23
C PRO A 50 -6.08 21.70 8.07
N MET A 51 -6.68 21.84 6.88
CA MET A 51 -6.27 21.11 5.67
C MET A 51 -4.86 21.44 5.21
N SER A 52 -4.33 22.64 5.53
CA SER A 52 -2.94 23.00 5.24
C SER A 52 -1.95 21.99 5.86
N LYS A 53 -2.25 21.48 7.06
CA LYS A 53 -1.42 20.48 7.74
C LYS A 53 -1.47 19.10 7.07
N VAL A 54 -2.60 18.75 6.47
CA VAL A 54 -2.73 17.50 5.68
C VAL A 54 -1.92 17.61 4.40
N ILE A 55 -2.01 18.75 3.69
CA ILE A 55 -1.20 19.01 2.49
C ILE A 55 0.30 18.97 2.82
N GLU A 56 0.73 19.59 3.91
CA GLU A 56 2.11 19.49 4.40
C GLU A 56 2.50 18.02 4.61
N ALA A 57 1.72 17.28 5.40
CA ALA A 57 2.03 15.88 5.70
C ALA A 57 2.14 15.01 4.43
N ASP A 58 1.27 15.20 3.44
CA ASP A 58 1.33 14.51 2.15
C ASP A 58 2.63 14.80 1.40
N LEU A 59 2.94 16.09 1.19
CA LEU A 59 4.15 16.50 0.47
C LEU A 59 5.41 16.01 1.19
N GLN A 60 5.41 16.07 2.51
CA GLN A 60 6.50 15.58 3.35
C GLN A 60 6.70 14.06 3.21
N ARG A 61 5.62 13.26 3.28
CA ARG A 61 5.67 11.80 3.17
C ARG A 61 6.19 11.30 1.82
N SER A 62 6.07 12.11 0.77
CA SER A 62 6.57 11.75 -0.56
C SER A 62 8.11 11.67 -0.67
N GLY A 63 8.84 12.29 0.27
CA GLY A 63 10.30 12.40 0.21
C GLY A 63 10.83 13.22 -0.97
N ARG A 64 9.98 14.07 -1.57
CA ARG A 64 10.35 14.95 -2.69
C ARG A 64 10.50 16.42 -2.29
N PHE A 65 9.88 16.82 -1.18
CA PHE A 65 9.80 18.21 -0.76
C PHE A 65 10.49 18.46 0.57
N ALA A 66 11.19 19.58 0.66
CA ALA A 66 11.74 20.11 1.89
C ALA A 66 10.75 21.15 2.44
N LEU A 67 9.93 20.76 3.42
CA LEU A 67 8.96 21.67 4.01
C LEU A 67 9.64 22.74 4.86
N MET A 68 9.24 23.99 4.65
CA MET A 68 9.65 25.14 5.44
C MET A 68 8.56 25.47 6.46
N ASP A 69 8.95 25.58 7.74
CA ASP A 69 8.03 25.95 8.81
C ASP A 69 7.44 27.36 8.56
N PRO A 70 6.11 27.50 8.46
CA PRO A 70 5.46 28.79 8.28
C PRO A 70 5.80 29.82 9.36
N ALA A 71 6.19 29.41 10.56
CA ALA A 71 6.63 30.31 11.63
C ALA A 71 7.86 31.14 11.24
N ARG A 72 8.67 30.69 10.27
CA ARG A 72 9.80 31.45 9.72
C ARG A 72 9.39 32.76 9.05
N ALA A 73 8.14 32.87 8.60
CA ALA A 73 7.60 34.10 8.04
C ALA A 73 7.18 35.13 9.12
N GLY A 74 7.35 34.83 10.41
CA GLY A 74 7.09 35.76 11.51
C GLY A 74 5.61 36.11 11.69
N GLY A 75 4.69 35.24 11.25
CA GLY A 75 3.25 35.47 11.31
C GLY A 75 2.69 36.42 10.24
N ASN A 76 3.53 36.92 9.34
CA ASN A 76 3.13 37.69 8.16
C ASN A 76 3.48 36.91 6.90
N PHE A 77 2.50 36.69 6.02
CA PHE A 77 2.70 35.94 4.77
C PHE A 77 2.76 36.87 3.55
N SER A 78 3.32 38.06 3.71
CA SER A 78 3.62 38.94 2.58
C SER A 78 4.63 38.28 1.64
N PRO A 79 4.66 38.65 0.34
CA PRO A 79 5.62 38.09 -0.61
C PRO A 79 7.07 38.20 -0.15
N ASP A 80 7.45 39.31 0.51
CA ASP A 80 8.81 39.51 1.01
C ASP A 80 9.12 38.65 2.24
N ALA A 81 8.16 38.49 3.16
CA ALA A 81 8.31 37.61 4.31
C ALA A 81 8.45 36.15 3.89
N LEU A 82 7.67 35.71 2.89
CA LEU A 82 7.76 34.37 2.31
C LEU A 82 9.11 34.15 1.62
N ARG A 83 9.60 35.11 0.83
CA ARG A 83 10.95 35.05 0.22
C ARG A 83 12.05 34.93 1.26
N ALA A 84 11.94 35.67 2.36
CA ALA A 84 12.92 35.65 3.44
C ALA A 84 13.04 34.29 4.15
N THR A 85 12.04 33.40 4.02
CA THR A 85 12.12 32.04 4.59
C THR A 85 13.13 31.13 3.89
N GLY A 86 13.57 31.50 2.68
CA GLY A 86 14.44 30.69 1.83
C GLY A 86 13.73 29.57 1.08
N ALA A 87 12.40 29.47 1.17
CA ALA A 87 11.62 28.54 0.36
C ALA A 87 11.67 28.90 -1.14
N GLU A 88 11.66 27.90 -2.01
CA GLU A 88 11.59 28.09 -3.46
C GLU A 88 10.14 28.39 -3.90
N TYR A 89 9.18 27.67 -3.32
CA TYR A 89 7.76 27.83 -3.61
C TYR A 89 6.94 28.15 -2.34
N ALA A 90 5.88 28.92 -2.50
CA ALA A 90 4.82 29.06 -1.51
C ALA A 90 3.50 28.53 -2.07
N LEU A 91 2.80 27.70 -1.30
CA LEU A 91 1.41 27.37 -1.53
C LEU A 91 0.55 28.28 -0.67
N VAL A 92 -0.14 29.22 -1.32
CA VAL A 92 -1.06 30.16 -0.69
C VAL A 92 -2.48 29.73 -1.00
N GLY A 93 -3.41 29.85 -0.05
CA GLY A 93 -4.74 29.31 -0.25
C GLY A 93 -5.81 29.96 0.61
N SER A 94 -7.05 29.64 0.25
CA SER A 94 -8.24 29.93 1.05
C SER A 94 -9.21 28.76 0.95
N HIS A 95 -10.06 28.63 1.98
CA HIS A 95 -11.13 27.64 2.00
C HIS A 95 -12.43 28.29 2.48
N SER A 96 -13.46 28.25 1.63
CA SER A 96 -14.80 28.75 1.92
C SER A 96 -15.84 27.89 1.18
N GLY A 97 -15.92 26.61 1.55
CA GLY A 97 -16.64 25.56 0.83
C GLY A 97 -15.75 24.92 -0.22
N GLU A 98 -15.38 25.66 -1.26
CA GLU A 98 -14.31 25.23 -2.17
C GLU A 98 -12.93 25.63 -1.64
N MET A 99 -11.88 24.97 -2.13
CA MET A 99 -10.50 25.33 -1.83
C MET A 99 -9.84 25.94 -3.07
N ASN A 100 -9.35 27.17 -2.93
CA ASN A 100 -8.63 27.88 -3.99
C ASN A 100 -7.17 28.03 -3.57
N LEU A 101 -6.25 27.56 -4.41
CA LEU A 101 -4.82 27.54 -4.13
C LEU A 101 -4.02 28.20 -5.25
N GLN A 102 -2.93 28.87 -4.86
CA GLN A 102 -1.91 29.37 -5.78
C GLN A 102 -0.55 28.88 -5.32
N LEU A 103 0.17 28.25 -6.25
CA LEU A 103 1.56 27.87 -6.09
C LEU A 103 2.43 28.96 -6.71
N VAL A 104 3.15 29.69 -5.88
CA VAL A 104 3.95 30.85 -6.27
C VAL A 104 5.42 30.47 -6.22
N ASN A 105 6.16 30.71 -7.29
CA ASN A 105 7.62 30.63 -7.28
C ASN A 105 8.16 31.90 -6.61
N LEU A 106 8.77 31.76 -5.43
CA LEU A 106 9.17 32.92 -4.61
C LEU A 106 10.36 33.68 -5.20
N ARG A 107 11.21 33.02 -5.98
CA ARG A 107 12.35 33.65 -6.68
C ARG A 107 11.88 34.63 -7.75
N THR A 108 10.88 34.26 -8.54
CA THR A 108 10.39 35.06 -9.66
C THR A 108 9.15 35.90 -9.32
N GLY A 109 8.42 35.53 -8.26
CA GLY A 109 7.11 36.08 -7.93
C GLY A 109 5.97 35.60 -8.85
N GLN A 110 6.24 34.68 -9.79
CA GLN A 110 5.24 34.19 -10.73
C GLN A 110 4.38 33.09 -10.11
N VAL A 111 3.10 33.07 -10.48
CA VAL A 111 2.20 31.95 -10.17
C VAL A 111 2.56 30.77 -11.07
N ALA A 112 3.18 29.75 -10.50
CA ALA A 112 3.52 28.52 -11.20
C ALA A 112 2.27 27.67 -11.47
N GLY A 113 1.29 27.69 -10.56
CA GLY A 113 0.01 26.97 -10.72
C GLY A 113 -1.11 27.60 -9.90
N ALA A 114 -2.35 27.45 -10.38
CA ALA A 114 -3.55 27.83 -9.66
C ALA A 114 -4.53 26.65 -9.70
N PHE A 115 -5.07 26.28 -8.54
CA PHE A 115 -5.89 25.10 -8.37
C PHE A 115 -7.21 25.45 -7.70
N ARG A 116 -8.29 24.83 -8.15
CA ARG A 116 -9.62 24.91 -7.55
C ARG A 116 -10.09 23.51 -7.25
N ILE A 117 -10.30 23.21 -5.97
CA ILE A 117 -10.81 21.92 -5.50
C ILE A 117 -12.28 22.14 -5.12
N PRO A 118 -13.23 21.47 -5.81
CA PRO A 118 -14.66 21.58 -5.51
C PRO A 118 -14.97 21.14 -4.08
N THR A 119 -16.03 21.71 -3.51
CA THR A 119 -16.56 21.32 -2.20
C THR A 119 -16.85 19.83 -2.15
N HIS A 120 -16.45 19.18 -1.07
CA HIS A 120 -16.70 17.77 -0.83
C HIS A 120 -16.99 17.54 0.67
N PRO A 121 -17.90 16.61 1.05
CA PRO A 121 -18.21 16.34 2.46
C PRO A 121 -17.01 15.86 3.29
N ASN A 122 -16.04 15.24 2.63
CA ASN A 122 -14.76 14.86 3.23
C ASN A 122 -13.71 15.93 2.89
N GLU A 123 -13.48 16.87 3.81
CA GLU A 123 -12.47 17.93 3.69
C GLU A 123 -11.05 17.37 3.60
N ARG A 124 -10.77 16.28 4.30
CA ARG A 124 -9.46 15.63 4.30
C ARG A 124 -9.10 15.10 2.91
N ARG A 125 -10.07 14.52 2.21
CA ARG A 125 -9.98 14.18 0.79
C ARG A 125 -9.71 15.40 -0.10
N MET A 126 -10.30 16.56 0.19
CA MET A 126 -9.99 17.79 -0.55
C MET A 126 -8.52 18.19 -0.38
N ALA A 127 -7.98 18.05 0.83
CA ALA A 127 -6.58 18.32 1.13
C ALA A 127 -5.63 17.36 0.39
N HIS A 128 -5.95 16.06 0.36
CA HIS A 128 -5.18 15.08 -0.41
C HIS A 128 -5.19 15.38 -1.92
N LYS A 129 -6.36 15.69 -2.49
CA LYS A 129 -6.45 16.10 -3.91
C LYS A 129 -5.67 17.40 -4.18
N ALA A 130 -5.65 18.34 -3.24
CA ALA A 130 -4.83 19.54 -3.35
C ALA A 130 -3.34 19.21 -3.36
N ALA A 131 -2.88 18.33 -2.46
CA ALA A 131 -1.50 17.85 -2.44
C ALA A 131 -1.14 17.11 -3.74
N ASP A 132 -2.07 16.35 -4.31
CA ASP A 132 -1.87 15.63 -5.58
C ASP A 132 -1.57 16.60 -6.73
N LEU A 133 -2.34 17.68 -6.83
CA LEU A 133 -2.16 18.69 -7.86
C LEU A 133 -0.85 19.47 -7.70
N VAL A 134 -0.47 19.79 -6.45
CA VAL A 134 0.82 20.46 -6.17
C VAL A 134 1.99 19.54 -6.50
N PHE A 135 1.92 18.27 -6.10
CA PHE A 135 2.92 17.26 -6.39
C PHE A 135 3.08 17.05 -7.89
N GLU A 136 1.99 16.88 -8.62
CA GLU A 136 2.02 16.72 -10.08
C GLU A 136 2.59 17.96 -10.77
N LYS A 137 2.21 19.16 -10.32
CA LYS A 137 2.71 20.39 -10.92
C LYS A 137 4.22 20.55 -10.79
N LEU A 138 4.80 20.15 -9.65
CA LEU A 138 6.22 20.33 -9.37
C LEU A 138 7.09 19.15 -9.82
N THR A 139 6.53 17.95 -9.94
CA THR A 139 7.30 16.74 -10.28
C THR A 139 7.00 16.19 -11.68
N GLY A 140 5.87 16.57 -12.28
CA GLY A 140 5.35 15.98 -13.51
C GLY A 140 4.75 14.57 -13.33
N VAL A 141 4.69 14.05 -12.10
CA VAL A 141 4.14 12.74 -11.77
C VAL A 141 2.83 12.92 -11.04
N LYS A 142 1.75 12.26 -11.49
CA LYS A 142 0.45 12.32 -10.82
C LYS A 142 0.55 11.91 -9.35
N GLY A 143 0.05 12.75 -8.44
CA GLY A 143 0.00 12.47 -7.01
C GLY A 143 -0.91 11.29 -6.67
N ALA A 144 -0.62 10.60 -5.57
CA ALA A 144 -1.37 9.44 -5.09
C ALA A 144 -1.78 9.56 -3.61
N PHE A 145 -1.97 10.77 -3.11
CA PHE A 145 -2.37 11.04 -1.72
C PHE A 145 -3.86 10.78 -1.49
N ASP A 146 -4.74 11.05 -2.46
CA ASP A 146 -6.18 10.69 -2.39
C ASP A 146 -6.42 9.20 -2.75
N THR A 147 -5.54 8.33 -2.27
CA THR A 147 -5.68 6.87 -2.41
C THR A 147 -5.93 6.23 -1.05
N ARG A 148 -6.18 4.93 -1.07
CA ARG A 148 -6.46 4.11 0.11
C ARG A 148 -5.51 2.95 0.20
N ILE A 149 -5.42 2.38 1.38
CA ILE A 149 -4.74 1.11 1.63
C ILE A 149 -5.73 0.12 2.22
N ALA A 150 -5.57 -1.15 1.88
CA ALA A 150 -6.21 -2.27 2.53
C ALA A 150 -5.15 -3.06 3.30
N TYR A 151 -5.51 -3.58 4.48
CA TYR A 151 -4.61 -4.39 5.30
C TYR A 151 -5.40 -5.31 6.21
N VAL A 152 -4.74 -6.35 6.70
CA VAL A 152 -5.31 -7.30 7.65
C VAL A 152 -4.79 -7.00 9.04
N SER A 153 -5.72 -6.80 9.98
CA SER A 153 -5.43 -6.77 11.42
C SER A 153 -5.74 -8.12 12.05
N ALA A 154 -4.89 -8.57 12.97
CA ALA A 154 -5.10 -9.77 13.77
C ALA A 154 -4.92 -9.45 15.26
N SER A 155 -6.01 -9.50 16.01
CA SER A 155 -6.03 -9.06 17.42
C SER A 155 -6.61 -10.11 18.36
N GLY A 156 -6.25 -10.00 19.64
CA GLY A 156 -6.66 -10.94 20.68
C GLY A 156 -5.79 -12.21 20.77
N PRO A 157 -6.04 -13.08 21.77
CA PRO A 157 -5.22 -14.26 22.02
C PRO A 157 -5.26 -15.25 20.86
N ALA A 158 -4.15 -15.95 20.57
CA ALA A 158 -4.03 -16.87 19.43
C ALA A 158 -5.16 -17.92 19.31
N LYS A 159 -5.74 -18.38 20.43
CA LYS A 159 -6.87 -19.33 20.43
C LYS A 159 -8.21 -18.71 20.03
N ASN A 160 -8.39 -17.40 20.22
CA ASN A 160 -9.62 -16.64 19.99
C ASN A 160 -9.34 -15.37 19.16
N GLN A 161 -8.39 -15.47 18.24
CA GLN A 161 -7.95 -14.32 17.44
C GLN A 161 -9.07 -13.85 16.51
N THR A 162 -9.21 -12.54 16.38
CA THR A 162 -10.10 -11.90 15.43
C THR A 162 -9.26 -11.37 14.27
N TYR A 163 -9.68 -11.66 13.06
CA TYR A 163 -9.08 -11.18 11.82
C TYR A 163 -10.00 -10.14 11.19
N GLN A 164 -9.45 -9.00 10.81
CA GLN A 164 -10.20 -7.93 10.18
C GLN A 164 -9.50 -7.50 8.90
N LEU A 165 -10.24 -7.46 7.79
CA LEU A 165 -9.81 -6.72 6.60
C LEU A 165 -10.27 -5.27 6.77
N ILE A 166 -9.33 -4.34 6.78
CA ILE A 166 -9.56 -2.92 7.02
C ILE A 166 -9.14 -2.15 5.77
N VAL A 167 -9.88 -1.09 5.45
CA VAL A 167 -9.53 -0.09 4.44
C VAL A 167 -9.41 1.27 5.13
N SER A 168 -8.35 2.02 4.84
CA SER A 168 -8.13 3.39 5.34
C SER A 168 -7.65 4.30 4.21
N ASP A 169 -7.56 5.61 4.46
CA ASP A 169 -6.76 6.52 3.62
C ASP A 169 -5.29 6.05 3.58
N ALA A 170 -4.55 6.43 2.55
CA ALA A 170 -3.18 5.94 2.31
C ALA A 170 -2.18 6.25 3.44
N ASP A 171 -2.48 7.21 4.30
CA ASP A 171 -1.68 7.56 5.47
C ASP A 171 -2.27 7.03 6.79
N GLY A 172 -3.25 6.13 6.74
CA GLY A 172 -3.76 5.37 7.88
C GLY A 172 -4.99 5.92 8.59
N PHE A 173 -5.51 7.08 8.16
CA PHE A 173 -6.70 7.70 8.73
C PHE A 173 -8.00 7.12 8.17
N THR A 174 -9.12 7.42 8.84
CA THR A 174 -10.48 7.01 8.45
C THR A 174 -10.67 5.50 8.20
N PRO A 175 -10.16 4.61 9.08
CA PRO A 175 -10.21 3.18 8.88
C PRO A 175 -11.64 2.63 8.96
N ARG A 176 -11.95 1.68 8.09
CA ARG A 176 -13.22 0.97 8.02
C ARG A 176 -12.99 -0.52 7.89
N THR A 177 -13.55 -1.30 8.82
CA THR A 177 -13.59 -2.76 8.71
C THR A 177 -14.53 -3.17 7.57
N ILE A 178 -14.00 -3.94 6.62
CA ILE A 178 -14.73 -4.51 5.49
C ILE A 178 -15.16 -5.95 5.80
N VAL A 179 -14.31 -6.71 6.49
CA VAL A 179 -14.57 -8.08 6.91
C VAL A 179 -14.13 -8.24 8.36
N SER A 180 -14.92 -8.96 9.16
CA SER A 180 -14.54 -9.41 10.50
C SER A 180 -14.76 -10.92 10.59
N SER A 181 -13.75 -11.67 11.03
CA SER A 181 -13.78 -13.13 11.03
C SER A 181 -13.03 -13.73 12.21
N ARG A 182 -13.47 -14.92 12.64
CA ARG A 182 -12.74 -15.79 13.60
C ARG A 182 -11.78 -16.77 12.89
N LYS A 183 -11.70 -16.68 11.57
CA LYS A 183 -10.79 -17.44 10.71
C LYS A 183 -9.91 -16.47 9.94
N PRO A 184 -8.70 -16.88 9.53
CA PRO A 184 -7.81 -16.02 8.78
C PRO A 184 -8.47 -15.41 7.53
N VAL A 185 -8.17 -14.13 7.32
CA VAL A 185 -8.44 -13.36 6.11
C VAL A 185 -7.09 -12.81 5.66
N MET A 186 -6.75 -12.92 4.38
CA MET A 186 -5.40 -12.66 3.89
C MET A 186 -5.39 -12.08 2.48
N SER A 187 -4.25 -11.49 2.10
CA SER A 187 -3.89 -11.10 0.72
C SER A 187 -4.99 -10.32 -0.02
N PRO A 188 -5.38 -9.13 0.47
CA PRO A 188 -6.32 -8.27 -0.24
C PRO A 188 -5.75 -7.81 -1.59
N SER A 189 -6.62 -7.59 -2.57
CA SER A 189 -6.29 -7.06 -3.89
C SER A 189 -7.43 -6.19 -4.41
N TRP A 190 -7.11 -4.96 -4.82
CA TRP A 190 -8.10 -3.99 -5.27
C TRP A 190 -8.55 -4.24 -6.71
N SER A 191 -9.84 -4.06 -6.98
CA SER A 191 -10.30 -3.86 -8.35
C SER A 191 -9.75 -2.54 -8.90
N PRO A 192 -9.53 -2.41 -10.23
CA PRO A 192 -8.91 -1.22 -10.82
C PRO A 192 -9.76 0.05 -10.68
N ASP A 193 -11.06 -0.08 -10.41
CA ASP A 193 -11.96 1.03 -10.13
C ASP A 193 -12.03 1.42 -8.63
N GLY A 194 -11.29 0.71 -7.77
CA GLY A 194 -11.24 0.97 -6.32
C GLY A 194 -12.53 0.64 -5.57
N LYS A 195 -13.52 -0.02 -6.20
CA LYS A 195 -14.83 -0.29 -5.59
C LYS A 195 -14.94 -1.64 -4.89
N GLN A 196 -14.04 -2.57 -5.23
CA GLN A 196 -14.07 -3.93 -4.72
C GLN A 196 -12.70 -4.36 -4.22
N VAL A 197 -12.70 -5.28 -3.27
CA VAL A 197 -11.49 -5.96 -2.80
C VAL A 197 -11.70 -7.47 -2.94
N ALA A 198 -10.78 -8.12 -3.66
CA ALA A 198 -10.62 -9.56 -3.61
C ALA A 198 -9.73 -9.94 -2.43
N TYR A 199 -10.00 -11.06 -1.76
CA TYR A 199 -9.23 -11.51 -0.62
C TYR A 199 -9.40 -13.02 -0.40
N VAL A 200 -8.50 -13.61 0.38
CA VAL A 200 -8.58 -15.01 0.81
C VAL A 200 -9.31 -15.08 2.14
N SER A 201 -10.27 -15.99 2.26
CA SER A 201 -10.95 -16.31 3.53
C SER A 201 -10.86 -17.79 3.84
N TYR A 202 -10.62 -18.10 5.11
CA TYR A 202 -10.65 -19.46 5.67
C TYR A 202 -12.00 -19.79 6.35
N GLU A 203 -13.05 -19.02 6.06
CA GLU A 203 -14.38 -19.20 6.66
C GLU A 203 -14.97 -20.61 6.44
N THR A 204 -14.59 -21.29 5.35
CA THR A 204 -15.02 -22.66 5.02
C THR A 204 -14.08 -23.75 5.57
N GLY A 205 -13.03 -23.37 6.31
CA GLY A 205 -11.98 -24.28 6.77
C GLY A 205 -10.86 -24.54 5.75
N ARG A 206 -10.99 -24.01 4.53
CA ARG A 206 -9.95 -24.00 3.48
C ARG A 206 -9.83 -22.57 2.90
N PRO A 207 -8.67 -22.17 2.35
CA PRO A 207 -8.53 -20.85 1.73
C PRO A 207 -9.30 -20.80 0.41
N VAL A 208 -10.21 -19.85 0.32
CA VAL A 208 -11.04 -19.57 -0.86
C VAL A 208 -10.94 -18.08 -1.19
N VAL A 209 -10.85 -17.75 -2.47
CA VAL A 209 -10.84 -16.36 -2.95
C VAL A 209 -12.28 -15.86 -3.08
N TYR A 210 -12.54 -14.70 -2.47
CA TYR A 210 -13.77 -13.94 -2.60
C TYR A 210 -13.48 -12.57 -3.20
N ALA A 211 -14.51 -11.94 -3.77
CA ALA A 211 -14.53 -10.52 -4.10
C ALA A 211 -15.71 -9.86 -3.39
N GLN A 212 -15.47 -8.70 -2.77
CA GLN A 212 -16.48 -7.96 -2.02
C GLN A 212 -16.55 -6.50 -2.47
N ASP A 213 -17.77 -6.01 -2.66
CA ASP A 213 -18.07 -4.61 -2.95
C ASP A 213 -18.03 -3.77 -1.66
N LEU A 214 -17.32 -2.65 -1.70
CA LEU A 214 -17.07 -1.82 -0.51
C LEU A 214 -18.26 -0.94 -0.12
N ALA A 215 -19.16 -0.65 -1.05
CA ALA A 215 -20.33 0.18 -0.79
C ALA A 215 -21.47 -0.66 -0.19
N SER A 216 -21.85 -1.73 -0.87
CA SER A 216 -22.96 -2.62 -0.50
C SER A 216 -22.58 -3.71 0.50
N GLY A 217 -21.30 -4.07 0.60
CA GLY A 217 -20.85 -5.24 1.35
C GLY A 217 -21.14 -6.58 0.65
N GLY A 218 -21.69 -6.56 -0.57
CA GLY A 218 -21.99 -7.76 -1.34
C GLY A 218 -20.73 -8.57 -1.63
N LYS A 219 -20.74 -9.86 -1.28
CA LYS A 219 -19.62 -10.80 -1.44
C LYS A 219 -19.96 -11.90 -2.44
N ARG A 220 -18.99 -12.29 -3.26
CA ARG A 220 -19.09 -13.46 -4.15
C ARG A 220 -17.83 -14.33 -4.13
N THR A 221 -18.00 -15.61 -4.38
CA THR A 221 -16.90 -16.58 -4.49
C THR A 221 -16.28 -16.51 -5.89
N ILE A 222 -14.95 -16.48 -5.95
CA ILE A 222 -14.19 -16.39 -7.20
C ILE A 222 -13.55 -17.74 -7.55
N SER A 223 -12.97 -18.42 -6.57
CA SER A 223 -12.31 -19.72 -6.77
C SER A 223 -13.20 -20.89 -6.37
N ASP A 224 -12.97 -22.06 -6.96
CA ASP A 224 -13.61 -23.32 -6.54
C ASP A 224 -13.39 -23.58 -5.04
N PRO A 225 -14.46 -23.64 -4.21
CA PRO A 225 -14.34 -23.82 -2.77
C PRO A 225 -13.75 -25.19 -2.37
N ASN A 226 -13.69 -26.15 -3.29
CA ASN A 226 -13.10 -27.47 -3.06
C ASN A 226 -11.58 -27.48 -3.24
N ARG A 227 -10.99 -26.41 -3.79
CA ARG A 227 -9.55 -26.29 -4.04
C ARG A 227 -8.97 -25.08 -3.31
N SER A 228 -7.93 -25.32 -2.53
CA SER A 228 -7.22 -24.26 -1.82
C SER A 228 -6.66 -23.23 -2.81
N SER A 229 -7.10 -21.98 -2.66
CA SER A 229 -6.78 -20.88 -3.57
C SER A 229 -6.31 -19.65 -2.79
N ILE A 230 -5.22 -19.02 -3.22
CA ILE A 230 -4.57 -17.90 -2.51
C ILE A 230 -4.09 -16.81 -3.47
N SER A 231 -3.71 -15.66 -2.91
CA SER A 231 -3.02 -14.55 -3.59
C SER A 231 -3.76 -14.06 -4.85
N PRO A 232 -4.98 -13.53 -4.72
CA PRO A 232 -5.71 -12.96 -5.86
C PRO A 232 -5.03 -11.69 -6.40
N SER A 233 -5.15 -11.47 -7.71
CA SER A 233 -4.76 -10.23 -8.38
C SER A 233 -5.76 -9.89 -9.48
N TRP A 234 -6.30 -8.68 -9.44
CA TRP A 234 -7.23 -8.16 -10.45
C TRP A 234 -6.52 -7.77 -11.74
N SER A 235 -7.17 -8.07 -12.87
CA SER A 235 -6.72 -7.53 -14.16
C SER A 235 -6.96 -6.01 -14.20
N PRO A 236 -6.12 -5.24 -14.93
CA PRO A 236 -6.27 -3.79 -15.04
C PRO A 236 -7.59 -3.34 -15.67
N ASP A 237 -8.25 -4.21 -16.44
CA ASP A 237 -9.56 -3.96 -17.05
C ASP A 237 -10.74 -4.38 -16.14
N GLY A 238 -10.47 -4.99 -14.99
CA GLY A 238 -11.46 -5.41 -14.00
C GLY A 238 -12.29 -6.63 -14.41
N ARG A 239 -11.96 -7.30 -15.52
CA ARG A 239 -12.76 -8.42 -16.05
C ARG A 239 -12.31 -9.77 -15.53
N SER A 240 -11.11 -9.87 -14.98
CA SER A 240 -10.51 -11.14 -14.59
C SER A 240 -9.77 -11.04 -13.26
N ILE A 241 -9.64 -12.18 -12.60
CA ILE A 241 -8.85 -12.33 -11.38
C ILE A 241 -7.92 -13.54 -11.59
N ALA A 242 -6.62 -13.30 -11.42
CA ALA A 242 -5.61 -14.35 -11.36
C ALA A 242 -5.41 -14.76 -9.89
N TYR A 243 -5.15 -16.04 -9.63
CA TYR A 243 -4.91 -16.56 -8.28
C TYR A 243 -4.10 -17.86 -8.33
N SER A 244 -3.47 -18.20 -7.23
CA SER A 244 -2.71 -19.45 -7.09
C SER A 244 -3.66 -20.55 -6.60
N VAL A 245 -3.63 -21.73 -7.21
CA VAL A 245 -4.46 -22.87 -6.82
C VAL A 245 -3.61 -24.08 -6.53
N ALA A 246 -3.86 -24.72 -5.40
CA ALA A 246 -3.23 -25.96 -5.04
C ALA A 246 -3.62 -27.07 -6.03
N ASP A 247 -2.63 -27.82 -6.50
CA ASP A 247 -2.79 -29.01 -7.33
C ASP A 247 -1.69 -30.02 -7.02
N ARG A 248 -2.09 -31.20 -6.53
CA ARG A 248 -1.21 -32.37 -6.25
C ARG A 248 0.12 -32.03 -5.53
N GLY A 249 0.06 -31.15 -4.53
CA GLY A 249 1.23 -30.77 -3.73
C GLY A 249 2.02 -29.57 -4.25
N ASN A 250 1.63 -28.98 -5.38
CA ASN A 250 2.18 -27.74 -5.94
C ASN A 250 1.11 -26.65 -6.01
N TYR A 251 1.51 -25.42 -6.38
CA TYR A 251 0.59 -24.36 -6.80
C TYR A 251 0.76 -24.06 -8.30
N ASN A 252 -0.36 -23.76 -8.95
CA ASN A 252 -0.41 -23.26 -10.32
C ASN A 252 -1.23 -21.98 -10.39
N ILE A 253 -0.95 -21.14 -11.39
CA ILE A 253 -1.72 -19.93 -11.63
C ILE A 253 -2.97 -20.26 -12.44
N VAL A 254 -4.10 -19.75 -11.98
CA VAL A 254 -5.40 -19.82 -12.64
C VAL A 254 -5.90 -18.41 -12.87
N VAL A 255 -6.56 -18.18 -14.00
CA VAL A 255 -7.29 -16.95 -14.31
C VAL A 255 -8.76 -17.29 -14.44
N SER A 256 -9.63 -16.51 -13.78
CA SER A 256 -11.08 -16.61 -13.90
C SER A 256 -11.68 -15.24 -14.26
N GLY A 257 -12.92 -15.22 -14.72
CA GLY A 257 -13.69 -13.99 -14.79
C GLY A 257 -13.91 -13.38 -13.41
N ALA A 258 -14.05 -12.06 -13.33
CA ALA A 258 -14.32 -11.36 -12.06
C ALA A 258 -15.64 -11.77 -11.39
N ASN A 259 -16.51 -12.49 -12.10
CA ASN A 259 -17.72 -13.14 -11.57
C ASN A 259 -17.49 -14.55 -11.01
N GLY A 260 -16.26 -15.08 -11.05
CA GLY A 260 -15.88 -16.44 -10.65
C GLY A 260 -16.05 -17.51 -11.73
N GLY A 261 -16.54 -17.14 -12.92
CA GLY A 261 -16.76 -18.09 -14.03
C GLY A 261 -15.52 -18.30 -14.90
N GLY A 262 -15.52 -19.39 -15.68
CA GLY A 262 -14.54 -19.59 -16.76
C GLY A 262 -13.09 -19.76 -16.30
N ALA A 263 -12.86 -20.31 -15.11
CA ALA A 263 -11.53 -20.53 -14.58
C ALA A 263 -10.68 -21.41 -15.49
N ARG A 264 -9.46 -20.94 -15.81
CA ARG A 264 -8.49 -21.64 -16.66
C ARG A 264 -7.11 -21.59 -16.04
N GLN A 265 -6.47 -22.75 -15.92
CA GLN A 265 -5.08 -22.85 -15.49
C GLN A 265 -4.13 -22.39 -16.59
N ILE A 266 -3.17 -21.53 -16.26
CA ILE A 266 -2.25 -20.89 -17.22
C ILE A 266 -0.79 -21.31 -17.06
N THR A 267 -0.44 -21.93 -15.93
CA THR A 267 0.87 -22.55 -15.69
C THR A 267 0.72 -24.03 -15.38
N ASN A 268 1.70 -24.86 -15.75
CA ASN A 268 1.74 -26.27 -15.40
C ASN A 268 3.19 -26.80 -15.35
N THR A 269 4.03 -26.13 -14.57
CA THR A 269 5.43 -26.52 -14.42
C THR A 269 5.66 -27.36 -13.19
N ARG A 270 6.82 -28.02 -13.11
CA ARG A 270 7.19 -28.88 -11.97
C ARG A 270 7.37 -28.10 -10.66
N GLY A 271 7.84 -26.85 -10.73
CA GLY A 271 7.99 -25.97 -9.57
C GLY A 271 6.66 -25.34 -9.13
N ILE A 272 6.65 -24.80 -7.91
CA ILE A 272 5.57 -23.97 -7.39
C ILE A 272 5.43 -22.74 -8.29
N ASN A 273 4.19 -22.39 -8.63
CA ASN A 273 3.84 -21.12 -9.26
C ASN A 273 2.80 -20.44 -8.37
N ALA A 274 3.16 -19.32 -7.76
CA ALA A 274 2.32 -18.63 -6.78
C ALA A 274 2.41 -17.11 -6.94
N GLU A 275 1.56 -16.39 -6.20
CA GLU A 275 1.58 -14.93 -6.08
C GLU A 275 1.51 -14.20 -7.44
N PRO A 276 0.49 -14.48 -8.26
CA PRO A 276 0.34 -13.80 -9.53
C PRO A 276 0.06 -12.31 -9.32
N GLN A 277 0.64 -11.47 -10.16
CA GLN A 277 0.33 -10.06 -10.33
C GLN A 277 0.16 -9.72 -11.79
N TRP A 278 -0.91 -9.01 -12.12
CA TRP A 278 -1.04 -8.43 -13.45
C TRP A 278 -0.06 -7.27 -13.61
N ALA A 279 0.73 -7.32 -14.68
CA ALA A 279 1.57 -6.19 -15.08
C ALA A 279 0.85 -5.26 -16.07
N ASP A 280 0.02 -5.85 -16.93
CA ASP A 280 -0.79 -5.18 -17.94
C ASP A 280 -2.01 -6.07 -18.30
N GLY A 281 -2.74 -5.78 -19.38
CA GLY A 281 -3.93 -6.57 -19.78
C GLY A 281 -3.65 -7.99 -20.30
N ASN A 282 -2.40 -8.37 -20.54
CA ASN A 282 -2.02 -9.67 -21.08
C ASN A 282 -0.81 -10.31 -20.38
N THR A 283 -0.08 -9.60 -19.53
CA THR A 283 1.10 -10.12 -18.84
C THR A 283 0.81 -10.36 -17.37
N ILE A 284 1.12 -11.57 -16.89
CA ILE A 284 1.07 -11.94 -15.48
C ILE A 284 2.48 -12.28 -15.03
N VAL A 285 2.92 -11.63 -13.96
CA VAL A 285 4.16 -11.94 -13.23
C VAL A 285 3.82 -12.81 -12.03
N PHE A 286 4.66 -13.77 -11.69
CA PHE A 286 4.42 -14.70 -10.58
C PHE A 286 5.74 -15.22 -10.01
N THR A 287 5.69 -15.69 -8.77
CA THR A 287 6.82 -16.34 -8.10
C THR A 287 6.91 -17.81 -8.51
N SER A 288 8.10 -18.27 -8.89
CA SER A 288 8.36 -19.69 -9.11
C SER A 288 9.74 -20.16 -8.67
N ASP A 289 9.78 -21.34 -8.06
CA ASP A 289 11.00 -22.03 -7.62
C ASP A 289 11.56 -23.01 -8.66
N ARG A 290 11.02 -23.01 -9.89
CA ARG A 290 11.39 -23.95 -10.96
C ARG A 290 12.89 -23.95 -11.33
N SER A 291 13.65 -22.96 -10.86
CA SER A 291 15.11 -22.84 -11.03
C SER A 291 15.89 -23.03 -9.73
N GLY A 292 15.31 -23.68 -8.74
CA GLY A 292 15.92 -23.95 -7.43
C GLY A 292 15.32 -23.06 -6.35
N GLN A 293 15.68 -21.78 -6.34
CA GLN A 293 15.14 -20.80 -5.39
C GLN A 293 14.00 -19.98 -6.03
N PRO A 294 13.05 -19.42 -5.26
CA PRO A 294 12.02 -18.53 -5.75
C PRO A 294 12.57 -17.35 -6.55
N GLN A 295 12.00 -17.15 -7.74
CA GLN A 295 12.34 -16.09 -8.67
C GLN A 295 11.06 -15.56 -9.33
N LEU A 296 11.09 -14.34 -9.84
CA LEU A 296 9.99 -13.79 -10.61
C LEU A 296 10.03 -14.31 -12.05
N TYR A 297 8.89 -14.78 -12.52
CA TYR A 297 8.61 -15.21 -13.88
C TYR A 297 7.45 -14.42 -14.45
N LYS A 298 7.35 -14.36 -15.78
CA LYS A 298 6.18 -13.83 -16.48
C LYS A 298 5.61 -14.84 -17.45
N THR A 299 4.31 -14.75 -17.70
CA THR A 299 3.55 -15.54 -18.67
C THR A 299 2.47 -14.66 -19.29
N THR A 300 1.83 -15.13 -20.36
CA THR A 300 0.65 -14.44 -20.88
C THR A 300 -0.60 -14.78 -20.06
N ALA A 301 -1.62 -13.92 -20.12
CA ALA A 301 -2.93 -14.18 -19.54
C ALA A 301 -3.55 -15.46 -20.09
N ASN A 302 -3.17 -15.85 -21.31
CA ASN A 302 -3.57 -17.09 -21.97
C ASN A 302 -2.63 -18.29 -21.68
N GLY A 303 -1.61 -18.11 -20.87
CA GLY A 303 -0.55 -19.09 -20.66
C GLY A 303 0.46 -19.12 -21.80
N GLY A 304 1.56 -19.84 -21.59
CA GLY A 304 2.68 -19.87 -22.55
C GLY A 304 3.52 -18.58 -22.54
N GLY A 305 4.62 -18.60 -23.30
CA GLY A 305 5.59 -17.48 -23.31
C GLY A 305 6.31 -17.30 -21.97
N GLU A 306 6.35 -18.35 -21.14
CA GLU A 306 6.94 -18.28 -19.81
C GLU A 306 8.42 -17.92 -19.87
N SER A 307 8.83 -16.86 -19.18
CA SER A 307 10.22 -16.42 -19.12
C SER A 307 10.56 -15.86 -17.76
N ARG A 308 11.82 -16.07 -17.33
CA ARG A 308 12.33 -15.52 -16.08
C ARG A 308 12.51 -14.01 -16.18
N MET A 309 12.11 -13.29 -15.13
CA MET A 309 12.14 -11.83 -15.07
C MET A 309 13.25 -11.30 -14.16
N SER A 310 13.54 -11.97 -13.04
CA SER A 310 14.57 -11.57 -12.07
C SER A 310 15.83 -12.43 -12.20
N PHE A 311 17.01 -11.81 -12.30
CA PHE A 311 18.30 -12.52 -12.43
C PHE A 311 19.33 -12.14 -11.37
N SER A 312 19.11 -11.01 -10.69
CA SER A 312 19.89 -10.59 -9.53
C SER A 312 19.34 -11.22 -8.24
N GLY A 313 20.22 -11.57 -7.30
CA GLY A 313 19.86 -12.15 -6.01
C GLY A 313 19.40 -13.62 -6.06
N GLY A 314 19.61 -14.33 -4.94
CA GLY A 314 19.29 -15.75 -4.82
C GLY A 314 17.79 -16.05 -4.67
N TYR A 315 17.01 -15.10 -4.14
CA TYR A 315 15.59 -15.27 -3.85
C TYR A 315 14.84 -13.98 -4.18
N ASN A 316 13.79 -14.08 -5.00
CA ASN A 316 12.90 -12.98 -5.37
C ASN A 316 11.45 -13.49 -5.45
N ALA A 317 10.55 -12.94 -4.64
CA ALA A 317 9.16 -13.38 -4.55
C ALA A 317 8.20 -12.20 -4.30
N GLY A 318 6.88 -12.46 -4.32
CA GLY A 318 5.84 -11.51 -3.92
C GLY A 318 5.92 -10.18 -4.68
N ALA A 319 5.83 -10.22 -6.01
CA ALA A 319 5.89 -8.99 -6.80
C ALA A 319 4.69 -8.06 -6.49
N SER A 320 4.88 -6.76 -6.68
CA SER A 320 3.83 -5.76 -6.85
C SER A 320 4.25 -4.78 -7.95
N ILE A 321 3.34 -4.44 -8.86
CA ILE A 321 3.68 -3.78 -10.13
C ILE A 321 2.83 -2.53 -10.35
N ALA A 322 3.48 -1.43 -10.72
CA ALA A 322 2.83 -0.24 -11.25
C ALA A 322 3.69 0.36 -12.37
N GLY A 323 3.13 0.40 -13.58
CA GLY A 323 3.87 0.79 -14.78
C GLY A 323 5.11 -0.09 -14.97
N ASN A 324 6.28 0.53 -15.01
CA ASN A 324 7.55 -0.17 -15.17
C ASN A 324 8.20 -0.60 -13.85
N SER A 325 7.65 -0.17 -12.70
CA SER A 325 8.21 -0.45 -11.39
C SER A 325 7.71 -1.79 -10.85
N VAL A 326 8.64 -2.62 -10.37
CA VAL A 326 8.36 -3.92 -9.75
C VAL A 326 8.97 -3.95 -8.36
N ALA A 327 8.13 -3.83 -7.33
CA ALA A 327 8.54 -4.11 -5.97
C ALA A 327 8.52 -5.63 -5.71
N MET A 328 9.49 -6.15 -4.97
CA MET A 328 9.60 -7.57 -4.67
C MET A 328 10.31 -7.80 -3.34
N VAL A 329 10.06 -8.97 -2.75
CA VAL A 329 10.78 -9.47 -1.57
C VAL A 329 12.07 -10.11 -2.02
N ARG A 330 13.18 -9.66 -1.46
CA ARG A 330 14.50 -10.26 -1.64
C ARG A 330 15.00 -10.86 -0.33
N GLN A 331 15.38 -12.13 -0.37
CA GLN A 331 16.01 -12.80 0.76
C GLN A 331 17.52 -12.97 0.54
N SER A 332 18.30 -12.67 1.57
CA SER A 332 19.74 -12.87 1.60
C SER A 332 20.22 -13.04 3.04
N GLY A 333 21.05 -14.03 3.33
CA GLY A 333 21.66 -14.18 4.66
C GLY A 333 20.66 -14.32 5.83
N GLY A 334 19.45 -14.83 5.58
CA GLY A 334 18.40 -14.98 6.59
C GLY A 334 17.57 -13.71 6.84
N THR A 335 17.80 -12.63 6.09
CA THR A 335 16.97 -11.42 6.13
C THR A 335 16.09 -11.33 4.87
N SER A 336 14.93 -10.68 4.98
CA SER A 336 14.09 -10.29 3.86
C SER A 336 13.96 -8.76 3.81
N SER A 337 14.06 -8.23 2.60
CA SER A 337 14.01 -6.78 2.31
C SER A 337 13.16 -6.52 1.07
N ILE A 338 12.63 -5.31 0.94
CA ILE A 338 11.89 -4.87 -0.24
C ILE A 338 12.84 -4.19 -1.21
N THR A 339 12.88 -4.72 -2.43
CA THR A 339 13.63 -4.16 -3.56
C THR A 339 12.68 -3.71 -4.65
N ILE A 340 12.92 -2.55 -5.24
CA ILE A 340 12.27 -2.11 -6.47
C ILE A 340 13.21 -2.36 -7.64
N MET A 341 12.67 -2.92 -8.72
CA MET A 341 13.32 -3.08 -10.02
C MET A 341 12.57 -2.28 -11.09
N ASP A 342 13.30 -1.57 -11.93
CA ASP A 342 12.78 -1.05 -13.20
C ASP A 342 12.74 -2.18 -14.24
N ALA A 343 11.55 -2.55 -14.71
CA ALA A 343 11.36 -3.73 -15.54
C ALA A 343 12.03 -3.63 -16.92
N ALA A 344 12.27 -2.42 -17.43
CA ALA A 344 12.89 -2.17 -18.73
C ALA A 344 14.42 -2.21 -18.66
N THR A 345 15.00 -1.45 -17.72
CA THR A 345 16.45 -1.28 -17.56
C THR A 345 17.09 -2.34 -16.66
N LYS A 346 16.28 -3.05 -15.86
CA LYS A 346 16.71 -4.01 -14.83
C LYS A 346 17.54 -3.39 -13.70
N GLN A 347 17.52 -2.06 -13.56
CA GLN A 347 18.12 -1.41 -12.40
C GLN A 347 17.32 -1.74 -11.15
N GLU A 348 18.02 -2.01 -10.05
CA GLU A 348 17.41 -2.43 -8.79
C GLU A 348 17.90 -1.57 -7.61
N ARG A 349 17.02 -1.34 -6.62
CA ARG A 349 17.34 -0.65 -5.37
C ARG A 349 16.55 -1.24 -4.21
N THR A 350 17.24 -1.64 -3.15
CA THR A 350 16.60 -1.95 -1.86
C THR A 350 16.13 -0.67 -1.19
N ILE A 351 14.85 -0.63 -0.83
CA ILE A 351 14.20 0.56 -0.26
C ILE A 351 13.76 0.37 1.18
N SER A 352 13.61 -0.86 1.68
CA SER A 352 13.23 -1.08 3.08
C SER A 352 14.44 -1.06 4.01
N ARG A 353 14.18 -0.84 5.30
CA ARG A 353 15.22 -0.78 6.36
C ARG A 353 15.16 -1.97 7.33
N GLY A 354 14.09 -2.76 7.28
CA GLY A 354 13.89 -3.90 8.17
C GLY A 354 14.66 -5.14 7.71
N THR A 355 14.50 -6.23 8.46
CA THR A 355 15.13 -7.53 8.19
C THR A 355 14.13 -8.66 8.00
N GLN A 356 12.84 -8.38 8.22
CA GLN A 356 11.73 -9.30 8.03
C GLN A 356 10.62 -8.58 7.25
N ASP A 357 11.02 -7.98 6.12
CA ASP A 357 10.09 -7.24 5.27
C ASP A 357 9.48 -8.16 4.22
N ASP A 358 8.17 -8.02 4.01
CA ASP A 358 7.38 -8.89 3.13
C ASP A 358 6.17 -8.15 2.52
N SER A 359 5.50 -8.77 1.56
CA SER A 359 4.23 -8.33 0.97
C SER A 359 4.23 -6.86 0.51
N PRO A 360 5.11 -6.48 -0.44
CA PRO A 360 5.12 -5.13 -0.97
C PRO A 360 3.85 -4.83 -1.76
N ALA A 361 3.39 -3.59 -1.68
CA ALA A 361 2.27 -3.02 -2.40
C ALA A 361 2.64 -1.61 -2.88
N ILE A 362 2.83 -1.47 -4.19
CA ILE A 362 3.28 -0.22 -4.81
C ILE A 362 2.09 0.73 -5.04
N SER A 363 2.31 2.03 -4.81
CA SER A 363 1.32 3.07 -5.11
C SER A 363 1.05 3.16 -6.62
N PRO A 364 -0.12 3.67 -7.05
CA PRO A 364 -0.49 3.69 -8.46
C PRO A 364 0.41 4.60 -9.33
N ASN A 365 1.14 5.53 -8.71
CA ASN A 365 2.15 6.35 -9.39
C ASN A 365 3.57 5.76 -9.35
N GLY A 366 3.77 4.60 -8.72
CA GLY A 366 5.07 3.95 -8.62
C GLY A 366 6.07 4.61 -7.66
N MET A 367 5.67 5.64 -6.92
CA MET A 367 6.58 6.47 -6.10
C MET A 367 6.70 6.01 -4.64
N MET A 368 5.78 5.19 -4.14
CA MET A 368 5.77 4.70 -2.76
C MET A 368 5.53 3.18 -2.75
N VAL A 369 6.08 2.49 -1.77
CA VAL A 369 5.82 1.08 -1.52
C VAL A 369 5.43 0.90 -0.06
N LEU A 370 4.21 0.42 0.15
CA LEU A 370 3.72 -0.09 1.43
C LEU A 370 4.14 -1.55 1.57
N TYR A 371 4.56 -1.99 2.75
CA TYR A 371 4.97 -3.37 3.00
C TYR A 371 4.75 -3.76 4.46
N ALA A 372 4.71 -5.06 4.73
CA ALA A 372 4.67 -5.60 6.09
C ALA A 372 6.09 -5.77 6.64
N THR A 373 6.29 -5.52 7.93
CA THR A 373 7.60 -5.61 8.60
C THR A 373 7.45 -6.06 10.06
N ASP A 374 8.49 -6.68 10.62
CA ASP A 374 8.62 -6.87 12.06
C ASP A 374 9.25 -5.64 12.70
N ALA A 375 8.48 -4.95 13.56
CA ALA A 375 8.95 -3.82 14.34
C ALA A 375 9.02 -4.20 15.82
N GLY A 376 10.11 -4.88 16.21
CA GLY A 376 10.36 -5.23 17.61
C GLY A 376 9.47 -6.37 18.11
N GLY A 377 9.26 -7.39 17.26
CA GLY A 377 8.44 -8.57 17.58
C GLY A 377 6.95 -8.37 17.35
N ARG A 378 6.55 -7.30 16.67
CA ARG A 378 5.17 -7.01 16.28
C ARG A 378 5.08 -6.80 14.78
N ASN A 379 4.11 -7.45 14.14
CA ASN A 379 3.86 -7.21 12.72
C ASN A 379 3.24 -5.82 12.55
N SER A 380 3.95 -4.98 11.81
CA SER A 380 3.58 -3.60 11.50
C SER A 380 3.60 -3.39 10.00
N LEU A 381 3.10 -2.25 9.55
CA LEU A 381 3.26 -1.81 8.18
C LEU A 381 4.32 -0.71 8.12
N ALA A 382 4.98 -0.59 6.98
CA ALA A 382 5.87 0.52 6.68
C ALA A 382 5.69 0.97 5.24
N VAL A 383 5.99 2.23 4.99
CA VAL A 383 5.95 2.84 3.67
C VAL A 383 7.32 3.44 3.40
N ALA A 384 7.90 3.14 2.25
CA ALA A 384 9.13 3.76 1.79
C ALA A 384 8.91 4.39 0.41
N SER A 385 9.53 5.54 0.17
CA SER A 385 9.58 6.12 -1.17
C SER A 385 10.48 5.29 -2.08
N ASP A 386 10.16 5.26 -3.37
CA ASP A 386 10.93 4.60 -4.43
C ASP A 386 12.42 5.02 -4.46
N ASN A 387 12.70 6.27 -4.10
CA ASN A 387 14.05 6.80 -4.01
C ASN A 387 14.76 6.50 -2.68
N GLY A 388 14.07 5.90 -1.71
CA GLY A 388 14.58 5.53 -0.38
C GLY A 388 14.75 6.69 0.60
N LYS A 389 14.30 7.90 0.27
CA LYS A 389 14.51 9.14 1.06
C LYS A 389 13.47 9.37 2.15
N ALA A 390 12.24 8.87 2.00
CA ALA A 390 11.19 8.97 3.00
C ALA A 390 10.76 7.58 3.46
N HIS A 391 10.62 7.44 4.79
CA HIS A 391 10.19 6.22 5.44
C HIS A 391 9.12 6.56 6.47
N GLN A 392 8.07 5.76 6.53
CA GLN A 392 7.00 5.90 7.50
C GLN A 392 6.67 4.55 8.08
N SER A 393 6.64 4.45 9.40
CA SER A 393 6.11 3.27 10.11
C SER A 393 4.64 3.51 10.40
N LEU A 394 3.80 2.52 10.12
CA LEU A 394 2.36 2.50 10.38
C LEU A 394 2.05 1.33 11.32
N TYR A 395 1.62 1.61 12.54
CA TYR A 395 1.38 0.59 13.55
C TYR A 395 0.02 0.73 14.22
N SER A 396 -0.55 -0.41 14.60
CA SER A 396 -1.79 -0.51 15.37
C SER A 396 -1.47 -0.73 16.85
N GLN A 397 -2.24 -0.09 17.74
CA GLN A 397 -2.12 -0.36 19.18
C GLN A 397 -2.85 -1.66 19.58
N ALA A 398 -3.90 -2.03 18.84
CA ALA A 398 -4.78 -3.15 19.16
C ALA A 398 -4.31 -4.53 18.67
N GLY A 399 -3.33 -4.61 17.77
CA GLY A 399 -2.87 -5.90 17.25
C GLY A 399 -1.89 -5.81 16.09
N ASP A 400 -1.53 -6.98 15.59
CA ASP A 400 -0.64 -7.15 14.43
C ASP A 400 -1.33 -6.70 13.15
N VAL A 401 -0.61 -6.00 12.28
CA VAL A 401 -1.08 -5.62 10.94
C VAL A 401 -0.17 -6.22 9.86
N ARG A 402 -0.76 -6.67 8.74
CA ARG A 402 -0.07 -7.40 7.67
C ARG A 402 -0.86 -7.40 6.36
N ASP A 403 -0.31 -8.07 5.35
CA ASP A 403 -0.90 -8.28 4.03
C ASP A 403 -1.46 -6.99 3.41
N PRO A 404 -0.63 -5.94 3.23
CA PRO A 404 -1.12 -4.68 2.70
C PRO A 404 -1.43 -4.76 1.20
N ALA A 405 -2.32 -3.90 0.74
CA ALA A 405 -2.56 -3.61 -0.68
C ALA A 405 -2.88 -2.13 -0.89
N TRP A 406 -2.21 -1.48 -1.83
CA TRP A 406 -2.45 -0.08 -2.19
C TRP A 406 -3.56 0.00 -3.24
N SER A 407 -4.51 0.91 -3.08
CA SER A 407 -5.60 1.12 -4.04
C SER A 407 -5.08 1.70 -5.36
N PRO A 408 -5.83 1.55 -6.46
CA PRO A 408 -5.68 2.41 -7.62
C PRO A 408 -6.01 3.88 -7.26
N TYR A 409 -5.89 4.77 -8.24
CA TYR A 409 -6.46 6.11 -8.15
C TYR A 409 -7.98 6.04 -7.90
N LEU A 410 -8.49 6.99 -7.13
CA LEU A 410 -9.91 7.11 -6.80
C LEU A 410 -10.50 8.34 -7.49
N ASP A 411 -11.67 8.20 -8.10
CA ASP A 411 -12.40 9.30 -8.74
C ASP A 411 -13.02 10.26 -7.71
#